data_AF-A0A2V6TRJ0-F1
#
_entry.id   AF-A0A2V6TRJ0-F1
#
_cell.length_a   1.000
_cell.length_b   1.000
_cell.length_c   1.000
_cell.angle_alpha   90.00
_cell.angle_beta   90.00
_cell.angle_gamma   90.00
#
_symmetry.space_group_name_H-M   'P 1'
#
loop_
_entity.id
_entity.type
_entity.pdbx_description
1 polymer ?
#
loop_
_entity_poly.entity_id
_entity_poly.type
_entity_poly.pdbx_seq_one_letter_code
_entity_poly.pdbx_strand_id
1 'polypeptide(L)'
;MTRRAAGPPLTPDEYVDAIVQIAERDASIGRVLREILSLDGVVRSSALDLVAAHLRVHSAAGDVLDCIDALKRDAVAQRISERLGAALPSAPGGPTTPPSV
;
A
#
# COMPACT_ATOMS: atom_id res chain seq x y z
N MET A 1 -20.79 24.15 -5.58
CA MET A 1 -19.45 23.52 -5.68
C MET A 1 -18.73 23.72 -4.36
N THR A 2 -18.99 22.84 -3.38
CA THR A 2 -18.35 22.91 -2.06
C THR A 2 -16.96 22.31 -2.18
N ARG A 3 -15.95 23.18 -2.25
CA ARG A 3 -14.54 22.80 -2.14
C ARG A 3 -14.36 22.27 -0.72
N ARG A 4 -14.34 20.95 -0.54
CA ARG A 4 -14.00 20.32 0.74
C ARG A 4 -12.61 20.86 1.11
N ALA A 5 -12.53 21.61 2.21
CA ALA A 5 -11.25 22.07 2.74
C ALA A 5 -10.36 20.84 2.87
N ALA A 6 -9.17 20.90 2.27
CA ALA A 6 -8.15 19.87 2.47
C ALA A 6 -7.97 19.74 3.98
N GLY A 7 -8.31 18.56 4.52
CA GLY A 7 -8.09 18.28 5.93
C GLY A 7 -6.60 18.42 6.27
N PRO A 8 -6.25 18.47 7.56
CA PRO A 8 -4.85 18.39 7.97
C PRO A 8 -4.17 17.19 7.29
N PRO A 9 -2.88 17.30 6.92
CA PRO A 9 -2.15 16.19 6.31
C PRO A 9 -2.25 14.97 7.23
N LEU A 10 -2.59 13.83 6.66
CA LEU A 10 -2.71 12.58 7.41
C LEU A 10 -1.35 12.25 8.04
N THR A 11 -1.38 11.76 9.28
CA THR A 11 -0.20 11.19 9.90
C THR A 11 0.27 9.94 9.11
N PRO A 12 1.54 9.54 9.23
CA PRO A 12 2.05 8.36 8.54
C PRO A 12 1.23 7.08 8.80
N ASP A 13 0.72 6.92 10.03
CA ASP A 13 -0.15 5.79 10.38
C ASP A 13 -1.53 5.88 9.72
N GLU A 14 -2.14 7.07 9.67
CA GLU A 14 -3.41 7.29 8.97
C GLU A 14 -3.27 7.05 7.46
N TYR A 15 -2.12 7.38 6.86
CA TYR A 15 -1.82 7.03 5.46
C TYR A 15 -1.76 5.52 5.26
N VAL A 16 -1.09 4.78 6.15
CA VAL A 16 -1.04 3.31 6.10
C VAL A 16 -2.44 2.72 6.24
N ASP A 17 -3.23 3.20 7.19
CA ASP A 17 -4.63 2.76 7.41
C ASP A 17 -5.49 2.99 6.17
N ALA A 18 -5.38 4.17 5.54
CA ALA A 18 -6.15 4.51 4.35
C ALA A 18 -5.76 3.62 3.16
N ILE A 19 -4.45 3.41 2.93
CA ILE A 19 -3.94 2.56 1.85
C ILE A 19 -4.41 1.10 2.04
N VAL A 20 -4.32 0.57 3.26
CA VAL A 20 -4.78 -0.79 3.56
C VAL A 20 -6.29 -0.93 3.35
N GLN A 21 -7.10 0.02 3.84
CA GLN A 21 -8.55 -0.02 3.63
C GLN A 21 -8.95 0.00 2.15
N ILE A 22 -8.23 0.75 1.31
CA ILE A 22 -8.49 0.78 -0.14
C ILE A 22 -8.10 -0.56 -0.76
N ALA A 23 -6.94 -1.10 -0.39
CA ALA A 23 -6.45 -2.39 -0.87
C ALA A 23 -7.34 -3.58 -0.47
N GLU A 24 -8.02 -3.50 0.67
CA GLU A 24 -9.01 -4.48 1.11
C GLU A 24 -10.33 -4.36 0.33
N ARG A 25 -10.73 -3.13 -0.03
CA ARG A 25 -11.95 -2.87 -0.81
C ARG A 25 -11.81 -3.22 -2.29
N ASP A 26 -10.59 -3.13 -2.83
CA ASP A 26 -10.30 -3.37 -4.24
C ASP A 26 -9.09 -4.32 -4.41
N ALA A 27 -9.39 -5.54 -4.88
CA ALA A 27 -8.39 -6.58 -5.07
C ALA A 27 -7.35 -6.25 -6.15
N SER A 28 -7.69 -5.43 -7.15
CA SER A 28 -6.74 -4.97 -8.17
C SER A 28 -5.71 -4.02 -7.54
N ILE A 29 -6.19 -3.05 -6.76
CA ILE A 29 -5.31 -2.13 -6.03
C ILE A 29 -4.42 -2.89 -5.05
N GLY A 30 -5.00 -3.83 -4.29
CA GLY A 30 -4.23 -4.68 -3.38
C GLY A 30 -3.17 -5.52 -4.09
N ARG A 31 -3.40 -6.01 -5.32
CA ARG A 31 -2.37 -6.71 -6.10
C ARG A 31 -1.23 -5.79 -6.50
N VAL A 32 -1.54 -4.63 -7.10
CA VAL A 32 -0.53 -3.65 -7.52
C VAL A 32 0.33 -3.20 -6.34
N LEU A 33 -0.28 -2.93 -5.19
CA LEU A 33 0.46 -2.56 -3.99
C LEU A 33 1.42 -3.67 -3.56
N ARG A 34 0.99 -4.93 -3.54
CA ARG A 34 1.89 -6.06 -3.22
C ARG A 34 3.05 -6.17 -4.21
N GLU A 35 2.81 -5.95 -5.50
CA GLU A 35 3.88 -5.95 -6.51
C GLU A 35 4.90 -4.83 -6.23
N ILE A 36 4.45 -3.61 -5.99
CA ILE A 36 5.33 -2.47 -5.64
C ILE A 36 6.13 -2.76 -4.36
N LEU A 37 5.47 -3.32 -3.35
CA LEU A 37 6.09 -3.61 -2.06
C LEU A 37 7.05 -4.80 -2.10
N SER A 38 6.87 -5.71 -3.07
CA SER A 38 7.78 -6.85 -3.29
C SER A 38 9.11 -6.46 -3.95
N LEU A 39 9.21 -5.24 -4.48
CA LEU A 39 10.46 -4.71 -5.04
C LEU A 39 11.48 -4.47 -3.91
N ASP A 40 12.76 -4.62 -4.25
CA ASP A 40 13.86 -4.13 -3.43
C ASP A 40 13.67 -2.64 -3.09
N GLY A 41 14.07 -2.23 -1.88
CA GLY A 41 13.82 -0.87 -1.38
C GLY A 41 14.39 0.23 -2.28
N VAL A 42 15.58 0.02 -2.84
CA VAL A 42 16.23 0.99 -3.75
C VAL A 42 15.47 1.05 -5.08
N VAL A 43 15.06 -0.10 -5.61
CA VAL A 43 14.30 -0.19 -6.86
C VAL A 43 12.92 0.44 -6.70
N ARG A 44 12.22 0.14 -5.59
CA ARG A 44 10.93 0.74 -5.23
C ARG A 44 11.04 2.25 -5.16
N SER A 45 12.03 2.78 -4.41
CA SER A 45 12.20 4.22 -4.27
C SER A 45 12.44 4.88 -5.63
N SER A 46 13.32 4.29 -6.43
CA SER A 46 13.68 4.83 -7.76
C SER A 46 12.50 4.81 -8.73
N ALA A 47 11.69 3.76 -8.73
CA ALA A 47 10.48 3.67 -9.54
C ALA A 47 9.44 4.73 -9.11
N LEU A 48 9.24 4.89 -7.80
CA LEU A 48 8.32 5.88 -7.24
C LEU A 48 8.80 7.32 -7.47
N ASP A 49 10.11 7.57 -7.51
CA ASP A 49 10.68 8.87 -7.89
C ASP A 49 10.35 9.25 -9.34
N LEU A 50 10.42 8.30 -10.27
CA LEU A 50 10.02 8.51 -11.67
C LEU A 50 8.53 8.83 -11.79
N VAL A 51 7.68 8.11 -11.05
CA VAL A 51 6.23 8.36 -11.01
C VAL A 51 5.96 9.75 -10.43
N ALA A 52 6.60 10.12 -9.32
CA ALA A 52 6.45 11.44 -8.71
C ALA A 52 6.89 12.56 -9.67
N ALA A 53 8.00 12.38 -10.40
CA ALA A 53 8.47 13.34 -11.39
C ALA A 53 7.44 13.53 -12.52
N HIS A 54 6.90 12.44 -13.06
CA HIS A 54 5.88 12.50 -14.09
C HIS A 54 4.60 13.21 -13.61
N LEU A 55 4.14 12.90 -12.40
CA LEU A 55 2.94 13.49 -11.81
C LEU A 55 3.08 14.98 -11.50
N ARG A 56 4.28 15.45 -11.12
CA ARG A 56 4.55 16.89 -10.94
C ARG A 56 4.38 17.67 -12.24
N VAL A 57 4.75 17.08 -13.38
CA VAL A 57 4.57 17.69 -14.71
C VAL A 57 3.09 17.77 -15.08
N HIS A 58 2.30 16.77 -14.69
CA HIS A 58 0.87 16.68 -15.02
C HIS A 58 -0.07 17.25 -13.94
N SER A 59 0.46 18.07 -13.00
CA SER A 59 -0.30 18.75 -11.94
C SER A 59 -1.08 17.81 -11.01
N ALA A 60 -0.43 16.77 -10.49
CA ALA A 60 -1.01 15.96 -9.43
C ALA A 60 -1.30 16.79 -8.16
N ALA A 61 -2.35 16.39 -7.44
CA ALA A 61 -2.67 16.95 -6.14
C ALA A 61 -1.58 16.55 -5.11
N GLY A 62 -1.28 17.45 -4.17
CA GLY A 62 -0.16 17.29 -3.24
C GLY A 62 -0.26 16.03 -2.36
N ASP A 63 -1.49 15.63 -2.02
CA ASP A 63 -1.81 14.40 -1.29
C ASP A 63 -1.34 13.12 -2.01
N VAL A 64 -1.34 13.11 -3.34
CA VAL A 64 -0.82 12.00 -4.16
C VAL A 64 0.70 11.92 -4.04
N LEU A 65 1.38 13.07 -4.05
CA LEU A 65 2.84 13.11 -3.91
C LEU A 65 3.27 12.71 -2.50
N ASP A 66 2.52 13.13 -1.47
CA ASP A 66 2.75 12.73 -0.08
C ASP A 66 2.58 11.20 0.11
N CYS A 67 1.59 10.60 -0.56
CA CYS A 67 1.40 9.15 -0.58
C CYS A 67 2.59 8.42 -1.22
N ILE A 68 3.10 8.94 -2.34
CA ILE A 68 4.27 8.37 -3.01
C ILE A 68 5.51 8.47 -2.12
N ASP A 69 5.73 9.63 -1.47
CA ASP A 69 6.85 9.80 -0.55
C ASP A 69 6.74 8.92 0.70
N ALA A 70 5.52 8.60 1.14
CA ALA A 70 5.30 7.61 2.19
C ALA A 70 5.69 6.19 1.72
N LEU A 71 5.26 5.77 0.53
CA LEU A 71 5.54 4.45 -0.03
C LEU A 71 7.04 4.21 -0.32
N LYS A 72 7.81 5.27 -0.54
CA LYS A 72 9.27 5.19 -0.69
C LYS A 72 9.99 4.77 0.60
N ARG A 73 9.40 5.03 1.77
CA ARG A 73 10.03 4.72 3.07
C ARG A 73 9.86 3.26 3.40
N ASP A 74 10.98 2.56 3.61
CA ASP A 74 10.98 1.11 3.88
C ASP A 74 10.12 0.73 5.09
N ALA A 75 10.16 1.52 6.17
CA ALA A 75 9.34 1.26 7.36
C ALA A 75 7.84 1.32 7.08
N VAL A 76 7.40 2.23 6.19
CA VAL A 76 5.99 2.35 5.78
C VAL A 76 5.62 1.19 4.87
N ALA A 77 6.46 0.90 3.89
CA ALA A 77 6.29 -0.22 2.98
C ALA A 77 6.17 -1.56 3.74
N GLN A 78 7.04 -1.78 4.73
CA GLN A 78 7.02 -2.97 5.57
C GLN A 78 5.71 -3.08 6.36
N ARG A 79 5.26 -2.00 7.00
CA ARG A 79 4.00 -1.99 7.77
C ARG A 79 2.77 -2.24 6.90
N ILE A 80 2.74 -1.70 5.67
CA ILE A 80 1.67 -1.99 4.72
C ILE A 80 1.72 -3.48 4.31
N SER A 81 2.90 -4.01 3.97
CA SER A 81 3.09 -5.42 3.62
C SER A 81 2.64 -6.37 4.73
N GLU A 82 3.02 -6.10 5.98
CA GLU A 82 2.63 -6.90 7.14
C GLU A 82 1.11 -6.96 7.30
N ARG A 83 0.42 -5.82 7.12
CA ARG A 83 -1.04 -5.75 7.24
C ARG A 83 -1.76 -6.42 6.07
N LEU A 84 -1.28 -6.23 4.85
CA LEU A 84 -1.83 -6.90 3.66
C LEU A 84 -1.56 -8.41 3.67
N GLY A 85 -0.49 -8.85 4.34
CA GLY A 85 -0.16 -10.26 4.58
C GLY A 85 -1.02 -10.88 5.69
N ALA A 86 -1.28 -10.15 6.77
CA ALA A 86 -2.17 -10.59 7.85
C ALA A 86 -3.64 -10.70 7.42
N ALA A 87 -4.07 -9.91 6.44
CA ALA A 87 -5.42 -9.96 5.87
C ALA A 87 -5.70 -11.21 5.01
N LEU A 88 -4.66 -11.97 4.60
CA LEU A 88 -4.88 -13.30 4.05
C LEU A 88 -5.25 -14.23 5.20
N PRO A 89 -6.46 -14.84 5.22
CA PRO A 89 -6.70 -15.94 6.13
C PRO A 89 -5.63 -16.99 5.84
N SER A 90 -4.77 -17.24 6.84
CA SER A 90 -3.95 -18.44 6.86
C SER A 90 -4.90 -19.60 6.64
N ALA A 91 -4.91 -20.18 5.44
CA ALA A 91 -5.76 -21.32 5.17
C ALA A 91 -5.41 -22.39 6.20
N PRO A 92 -6.34 -22.84 7.07
CA PRO A 92 -6.10 -23.97 7.93
C PRO A 92 -6.29 -25.23 7.07
N GLY A 93 -5.42 -25.41 6.08
CA GLY A 93 -5.28 -26.67 5.34
C GLY A 93 -4.30 -27.57 6.07
N GLY A 94 -4.58 -27.88 7.34
CA GLY A 94 -3.86 -28.93 8.04
C GLY A 94 -4.16 -30.27 7.35
N PRO A 95 -3.18 -31.15 7.13
CA PRO A 95 -3.46 -32.49 6.65
C PRO A 95 -4.15 -33.28 7.77
N THR A 96 -5.48 -33.22 7.83
CA THR A 96 -6.24 -34.26 8.54
C THR A 96 -6.21 -35.51 7.67
N THR A 97 -5.13 -36.28 7.82
CA THR A 97 -5.16 -37.72 7.61
C THR A 97 -5.93 -38.31 8.80
N PRO A 98 -7.18 -38.80 8.64
CA PRO A 98 -7.77 -39.63 9.68
C PRO A 98 -7.02 -40.97 9.73
N PRO A 99 -6.79 -41.55 10.93
CA PRO A 99 -6.27 -42.91 11.05
C PRO A 99 -7.35 -43.92 10.64
N SER A 100 -6.94 -44.83 9.76
CA SER A 100 -7.36 -46.23 9.53
C SER A 100 -8.79 -46.72 9.79
N VAL A 101 -9.27 -47.53 8.83
CA VAL A 101 -9.53 -48.98 9.02
C VAL A 101 -9.07 -49.75 7.80
#